data_AF-A0A0B6YN37-F1
#
_entry.id   AF-A0A0B6YN37-F1
#
_cell.length_a   1.000
_cell.length_b   1.000
_cell.length_c   1.000
_cell.angle_alpha   90.00
_cell.angle_beta   90.00
_cell.angle_gamma   90.00
#
_symmetry.space_group_name_H-M   'P 1'
#
loop_
_entity.id
_entity.type
_entity.pdbx_description
1 polymer ?
#
loop_
_entity_poly.entity_id
_entity_poly.type
_entity_poly.pdbx_seq_one_letter_code
_entity_poly.pdbx_strand_id
1 'polypeptide(L)' 'YGFNEMPTEEGKSIWELILEQFDDLLIKILLLAAIISFVLALFEEHDDQTGAITAFVEPFVILLILVANATVGVWQERN' A
#
# COMPACT_ATOMS: atom_id res chain seq x y z
N TYR A 1 -38.15 27.31 -8.40
CA TYR A 1 -37.35 26.70 -9.47
C TYR A 1 -35.91 26.90 -9.07
N GLY A 2 -35.28 25.83 -8.55
CA GLY A 2 -33.91 25.86 -8.04
C GLY A 2 -32.89 26.08 -9.17
N PHE A 3 -31.63 26.29 -8.79
CA PHE A 3 -30.56 26.55 -9.74
C PHE A 3 -30.29 25.34 -10.63
N ASN A 4 -30.11 25.60 -11.93
CA ASN A 4 -29.77 24.60 -12.94
C ASN A 4 -28.25 24.35 -12.91
N GLU A 5 -27.79 23.70 -11.84
CA GLU A 5 -26.40 23.32 -11.64
C GLU A 5 -26.27 21.80 -11.85
N MET A 6 -25.25 21.36 -12.59
CA MET A 6 -24.93 19.93 -12.64
C MET A 6 -24.44 19.53 -11.24
N PRO A 7 -24.95 18.45 -10.64
CA PRO A 7 -24.52 18.04 -9.30
C PRO A 7 -23.00 17.85 -9.32
N THR A 8 -22.28 18.67 -8.56
CA THR A 8 -20.85 18.50 -8.32
C THR A 8 -20.66 17.15 -7.65
N GLU A 9 -19.98 16.23 -8.31
CA GLU A 9 -19.50 15.00 -7.67
C GLU A 9 -18.70 15.44 -6.44
N GLU A 10 -19.08 14.94 -5.26
CA GLU A 10 -18.30 15.15 -4.04
C GLU A 10 -16.90 14.57 -4.31
N GLY A 11 -15.89 15.44 -4.41
CA GLY A 11 -14.53 14.98 -4.66
C GLY A 11 -14.11 14.02 -3.57
N LYS A 12 -13.71 12.79 -3.96
CA LYS A 12 -13.26 11.77 -3.02
C LYS A 12 -12.18 12.31 -2.10
N SER A 13 -12.30 12.04 -0.81
CA SER A 13 -11.30 12.44 0.18
C SER A 13 -10.00 11.65 -0.02
N ILE A 14 -8.84 12.20 0.39
CA ILE A 14 -7.56 11.47 0.34
C ILE A 14 -7.65 10.14 1.10
N TRP A 15 -8.40 10.12 2.20
CA TRP A 15 -8.61 8.90 3.01
C TRP A 15 -9.40 7.83 2.25
N GLU A 16 -10.45 8.20 1.51
CA GLU A 16 -11.18 7.27 0.65
C GLU A 16 -10.32 6.74 -0.48
N LEU A 17 -9.53 7.61 -1.13
CA LEU A 17 -8.61 7.20 -2.19
C LEU A 17 -7.60 6.17 -1.68
N ILE A 18 -7.04 6.37 -0.48
CA ILE A 18 -6.13 5.40 0.14
C ILE A 18 -6.84 4.08 0.41
N LEU A 19 -8.07 4.11 0.91
CA LEU A 19 -8.86 2.88 1.17
C LEU A 19 -9.19 2.12 -0.11
N GLU A 20 -9.52 2.82 -1.19
CA GLU A 20 -9.82 2.23 -2.49
C GLU A 20 -8.60 1.53 -3.08
N GLN A 21 -7.40 2.08 -2.88
CA GLN A 21 -6.15 1.42 -3.24
C GLN A 21 -5.95 0.11 -2.45
N PHE A 22 -6.29 0.07 -1.16
CA PHE A 22 -6.25 -1.18 -0.39
C PHE A 22 -7.21 -2.26 -0.91
N ASP A 23 -8.24 -1.88 -1.66
CA ASP A 23 -9.17 -2.82 -2.27
C ASP A 23 -8.66 -3.48 -3.54
N ASP A 24 -7.63 -2.91 -4.16
CA ASP A 24 -7.00 -3.45 -5.35
C ASP A 24 -6.39 -4.85 -5.09
N LEU A 25 -6.66 -5.77 -6.02
CA LEU A 25 -6.25 -7.17 -5.90
C LEU A 25 -4.72 -7.32 -5.87
N LEU A 26 -3.98 -6.49 -6.61
CA LEU A 26 -2.51 -6.46 -6.60
C LEU A 26 -2.00 -5.99 -5.23
N ILE A 27 -2.57 -4.92 -4.67
CA ILE A 27 -2.19 -4.43 -3.33
C ILE A 27 -2.47 -5.50 -2.28
N LYS A 28 -3.62 -6.18 -2.34
CA LYS A 28 -3.95 -7.28 -1.42
C LYS A 28 -2.94 -8.43 -1.50
N ILE A 29 -2.50 -8.80 -2.71
CA ILE A 29 -1.46 -9.83 -2.89
C ILE A 29 -0.12 -9.37 -2.33
N LEU A 30 0.28 -8.13 -2.59
CA LEU A 30 1.53 -7.58 -2.05
C LEU A 30 1.51 -7.46 -0.53
N LEU A 31 0.38 -7.07 0.05
CA LEU A 31 0.20 -7.01 1.50
C LEU A 31 0.31 -8.41 2.12
N LEU A 32 -0.30 -9.41 1.49
CA LEU A 32 -0.17 -10.80 1.92
C LEU A 32 1.27 -11.30 1.82
N ALA A 33 1.97 -10.96 0.73
CA ALA A 33 3.40 -11.25 0.59
C ALA A 33 4.23 -10.56 1.68
N ALA A 34 3.96 -9.29 1.99
CA ALA A 34 4.64 -8.55 3.05
C ALA A 34 4.46 -9.23 4.42
N ILE A 35 3.24 -9.70 4.72
CA ILE A 35 2.96 -10.42 5.97
C ILE A 35 3.74 -11.73 6.02
N ILE A 36 3.74 -12.51 4.94
CA ILE A 36 4.46 -13.78 4.88
C ILE A 36 5.98 -13.55 5.02
N SER A 37 6.56 -12.63 4.24
CA SER A 37 7.99 -12.30 4.32
C SER A 37 8.38 -11.77 5.69
N PHE A 38 7.51 -10.98 6.34
CA PHE A 38 7.75 -10.49 7.70
C PHE A 38 7.72 -11.62 8.74
N VAL A 39 6.74 -12.53 8.64
CA VAL A 39 6.66 -13.71 9.51
C VAL A 39 7.88 -14.61 9.33
N LEU A 40 8.29 -14.86 8.08
CA LEU A 40 9.51 -15.62 7.78
C LEU A 40 10.75 -14.95 8.38
N ALA A 41 10.90 -13.64 8.22
CA ALA A 41 12.00 -12.89 8.82
C ALA A 41 12.04 -12.96 10.36
N LEU A 42 10.88 -13.09 11.03
CA LEU A 42 10.83 -13.27 12.49
C LEU A 42 11.22 -14.68 12.95
N PHE A 43 11.02 -15.69 12.12
CA PHE A 43 11.31 -17.09 12.43
C PHE A 43 12.65 -17.58 11.88
N GLU A 44 13.32 -16.78 11.06
CA GLU A 44 14.62 -17.11 10.52
C GLU A 44 15.69 -17.01 11.61
N GLU A 45 16.33 -18.14 11.93
CA GLU A 45 17.43 -18.17 12.89
C GLU A 45 18.65 -17.48 12.29
N HIS A 46 18.93 -16.28 12.79
CA HIS A 46 20.06 -15.48 12.35
C HIS A 46 21.33 -15.90 13.09
N ASP A 47 22.10 -16.79 12.48
CA ASP A 47 23.42 -17.21 12.98
C ASP A 47 24.42 -16.03 13.02
N ASP A 48 24.16 -14.95 12.27
CA ASP A 48 24.97 -13.75 12.23
C ASP A 48 24.12 -12.45 12.19
N GLN A 49 24.67 -11.35 12.73
CA GLN A 49 23.97 -10.04 12.72
C GLN A 49 23.70 -9.50 11.30
N THR A 50 24.49 -9.93 10.30
CA THR A 50 24.30 -9.49 8.91
C THR A 50 23.09 -10.18 8.30
N GLY A 51 22.92 -11.48 8.54
CA GLY A 51 21.75 -12.27 8.15
C GLY A 51 20.44 -11.69 8.67
N ALA A 52 20.47 -11.18 9.92
CA ALA A 52 19.32 -10.52 10.52
C ALA A 52 18.88 -9.27 9.78
N ILE A 53 19.82 -8.40 9.42
CA ILE A 53 19.50 -7.16 8.69
C ILE A 53 18.97 -7.50 7.30
N THR A 54 19.55 -8.49 6.62
CA THR A 54 19.12 -8.88 5.28
C THR A 54 17.71 -9.48 5.25
N ALA A 55 17.28 -10.19 6.30
CA ALA A 55 15.94 -10.76 6.38
C ALA A 55 14.84 -9.68 6.42
N PHE A 56 15.12 -8.50 6.99
CA PHE A 56 14.16 -7.38 6.99
C PHE A 56 14.16 -6.55 5.69
N VAL A 57 15.14 -6.73 4.81
CA VAL A 57 15.19 -5.98 3.53
C VAL A 57 14.01 -6.36 2.65
N GLU A 58 13.66 -7.65 2.58
CA GLU A 58 12.55 -8.13 1.77
C GLU A 58 11.19 -7.51 2.17
N PRO A 59 10.71 -7.64 3.42
CA PRO A 59 9.46 -7.00 3.85
C PRO A 59 9.53 -5.47 3.73
N PHE A 60 10.69 -4.85 3.94
CA PHE A 60 10.87 -3.41 3.76
C PHE A 60 10.67 -2.95 2.31
N VAL A 61 11.22 -3.68 1.34
CA VAL A 61 11.03 -3.37 -0.09
C VAL A 61 9.56 -3.52 -0.48
N ILE A 62 8.86 -4.53 0.02
CA ILE A 62 7.42 -4.71 -0.27
C ILE A 62 6.60 -3.55 0.30
N LEU A 63 6.89 -3.11 1.52
CA LEU A 63 6.25 -1.93 2.11
C LEU A 63 6.50 -0.66 1.29
N LEU A 64 7.71 -0.45 0.77
CA LEU A 64 8.01 0.67 -0.13
C LEU A 64 7.19 0.60 -1.43
N ILE A 65 7.02 -0.59 -2.01
CA ILE A 65 6.17 -0.77 -3.19
C ILE A 65 4.72 -0.41 -2.88
N LEU A 66 4.18 -0.81 -1.73
CA LEU A 66 2.82 -0.46 -1.31
C LEU A 66 2.62 1.04 -1.14
N VAL A 67 3.57 1.72 -0.50
CA VAL A 67 3.54 3.19 -0.34
C VAL A 67 3.63 3.90 -1.69
N ALA A 68 4.52 3.43 -2.57
CA ALA A 68 4.64 3.97 -3.92
C ALA A 68 3.35 3.77 -4.73
N ASN A 69 2.74 2.58 -4.64
CA ASN A 69 1.48 2.27 -5.33
C ASN A 69 0.35 3.17 -4.84
N ALA A 70 0.15 3.28 -3.52
CA ALA A 70 -0.86 4.18 -2.94
C ALA A 70 -0.63 5.65 -3.35
N THR A 71 0.62 6.11 -3.41
CA THR A 71 0.95 7.48 -3.83
C THR A 71 0.63 7.72 -5.29
N VAL A 72 1.01 6.78 -6.17
CA VAL A 72 0.73 6.86 -7.61
C VAL A 72 -0.78 6.78 -7.87
N GLY A 73 -1.50 5.91 -7.16
CA GLY A 73 -2.96 5.80 -7.25
C GLY A 73 -3.67 7.10 -6.86
N VAL A 74 -3.31 7.69 -5.72
CA VAL A 74 -3.85 9.00 -5.28
C VAL A 74 -3.50 10.11 -6.29
N TRP A 75 -2.30 10.09 -6.88
CA TRP A 75 -1.91 11.08 -7.87
C TRP A 75 -2.66 10.93 -9.19
N GLN A 76 -2.87 9.70 -9.67
CA GLN A 76 -3.63 9.41 -10.89
C GLN A 76 -5.11 9.76 -10.72
N GLU A 77 -5.72 9.49 -9.56
CA GLU A 77 -7.12 9.84 -9.32
C GLU A 77 -7.34 11.36 -9.13
N ARG A 78 -6.28 12.10 -8.79
CA ARG A 78 -6.33 13.57 -8.64
C ARG A 78 -6.11 14.36 -9.94
N ASN A 79 -5.59 13.75 -11.00
CA ASN A 79 -5.20 14.44 -12.24
C ASN A 79 -5.90 13.86 -13.48
#